data_AF-A0A2L0I9Q1-F1
#
_entry.id   AF-A0A2L0I9Q1-F1
#
_cell.length_a   1.000
_cell.length_b   1.000
_cell.length_c   1.000
_cell.angle_alpha   90.00
_cell.angle_beta   90.00
_cell.angle_gamma   90.00
#
_symmetry.space_group_name_H-M   'P 1'
#
loop_
_entity.id
_entity.type
_entity.pdbx_description
1 polymer ?
#
loop_
_entity_poly.entity_id
_entity_poly.type
_entity_poly.pdbx_seq_one_letter_code
_entity_poly.pdbx_strand_id
1 'polypeptide(L)'
;MGLNAAAIPNNTIIVTDELVKLSGADEEVLAVLAHEQGHLVQKHSMQKVISNLSAAGLFALVTGDLSDVVAASIAVLADAGYSQALELAADDYAMQHLHQQQISSIHLSNFLQRVKNARILAEESQTLKMKNFTLNIDGKDRHLTETELKWIRLIGKFKKYLESHPELDKRIKRIHAFNEQANHHF
;
A
#
# COMPACT_ATOMS: atom_id res chain seq x y z
N MET A 1 -14.01 7.12 -0.22
CA MET A 1 -13.11 7.45 0.91
C MET A 1 -12.35 6.18 1.28
N GLY A 2 -11.02 6.22 1.28
CA GLY A 2 -10.21 5.06 1.62
C GLY A 2 -8.74 5.35 1.33
N LEU A 3 -7.98 5.61 2.39
CA LEU A 3 -6.54 5.75 2.45
C LEU A 3 -6.16 5.29 3.87
N ASN A 4 -5.42 4.18 3.97
CA ASN A 4 -5.12 3.52 5.26
C ASN A 4 -3.87 4.12 5.95
N ALA A 5 -3.00 4.77 5.18
CA ALA A 5 -2.34 5.99 5.56
C ALA A 5 -2.22 6.87 4.31
N ALA A 6 -2.12 8.19 4.48
CA ALA A 6 -1.87 9.09 3.37
C ALA A 6 -1.06 10.28 3.81
N ALA A 7 0.07 10.47 3.14
CA ALA A 7 0.76 11.73 3.14
C ALA A 7 0.05 12.70 2.19
N ILE A 8 -0.56 13.75 2.74
CA ILE A 8 -1.22 14.80 1.95
C ILE A 8 -0.27 15.99 1.74
N PRO A 9 -0.44 16.80 0.67
CA PRO A 9 0.54 17.80 0.23
C PRO A 9 0.91 18.89 1.25
N ASN A 10 0.21 19.00 2.38
CA ASN A 10 0.50 19.93 3.47
C ASN A 10 1.43 19.33 4.55
N ASN A 11 2.21 18.28 4.23
CA ASN A 11 3.08 17.55 5.15
C ASN A 11 2.35 16.84 6.31
N THR A 12 1.04 16.62 6.22
CA THR A 12 0.31 15.81 7.20
C THR A 12 0.26 14.36 6.75
N ILE A 13 0.60 13.44 7.65
CA ILE A 13 0.38 12.01 7.44
C ILE A 13 -0.84 11.60 8.26
N ILE A 14 -1.87 11.09 7.58
CA ILE A 14 -3.07 10.53 8.22
C ILE A 14 -2.81 9.04 8.43
N VAL A 15 -2.99 8.55 9.66
CA VAL A 15 -2.94 7.11 9.99
C VAL A 15 -4.32 6.67 10.45
N THR A 16 -4.82 5.55 9.92
CA THR A 16 -6.13 5.02 10.33
C THR A 16 -6.00 4.02 11.48
N ASP A 17 -7.02 3.94 12.33
CA ASP A 17 -7.13 2.90 13.37
C ASP A 17 -7.02 1.48 12.81
N GLU A 18 -7.43 1.32 11.56
CA GLU A 18 -7.46 0.05 10.85
C GLU A 18 -6.03 -0.39 10.52
N LEU A 19 -5.17 0.54 10.12
CA LEU A 19 -3.75 0.31 9.92
C LEU A 19 -3.06 -0.07 11.23
N VAL A 20 -3.32 0.68 12.30
CA VAL A 20 -2.76 0.41 13.63
C VAL A 20 -3.17 -0.98 14.13
N LYS A 21 -4.43 -1.40 13.90
CA LYS A 21 -4.91 -2.75 14.24
C LYS A 21 -4.29 -3.86 13.41
N LEU A 22 -3.84 -3.56 12.19
CA LEU A 22 -3.16 -4.54 11.34
C LEU A 22 -1.68 -4.69 11.72
N SER A 23 -1.06 -3.61 12.16
CA SER A 23 0.32 -3.61 12.67
C SER A 23 0.44 -4.54 13.88
N GLY A 24 1.49 -5.35 13.89
CA GLY A 24 1.80 -6.24 15.02
C GLY A 24 2.66 -5.60 16.11
N ALA A 25 3.22 -4.42 15.84
CA ALA A 25 4.07 -3.66 16.76
C ALA A 25 4.05 -2.17 16.39
N ASP A 26 4.40 -1.29 17.32
CA ASP A 26 4.43 0.16 17.10
C ASP A 26 5.48 0.55 16.05
N GLU A 27 6.59 -0.18 16.00
CA GLU A 27 7.66 0.01 15.02
C GLU A 27 7.20 -0.30 13.59
N GLU A 28 6.20 -1.17 13.41
CA GLU A 28 5.58 -1.41 12.09
C GLU A 28 4.80 -0.16 11.63
N VAL A 29 4.13 0.54 12.54
CA VAL A 29 3.46 1.83 12.24
C VAL A 29 4.49 2.91 11.90
N LEU A 30 5.57 3.02 12.70
CA LEU A 30 6.66 3.95 12.43
C LEU A 30 7.32 3.68 11.07
N ALA A 31 7.47 2.41 10.72
CA ALA A 31 8.03 2.02 9.43
C ALA A 31 7.16 2.44 8.24
N VAL A 32 5.83 2.28 8.37
CA VAL A 32 4.89 2.79 7.35
C VAL A 32 4.92 4.31 7.28
N LEU A 33 4.97 4.99 8.43
CA LEU A 33 5.09 6.46 8.46
C LEU A 33 6.37 6.96 7.76
N ALA A 34 7.49 6.28 7.96
CA ALA A 34 8.75 6.59 7.29
C ALA A 34 8.63 6.42 5.76
N HIS A 35 7.91 5.39 5.30
CA HIS A 35 7.60 5.18 3.88
C HIS A 35 6.69 6.30 3.31
N GLU A 36 5.62 6.66 4.01
CA GLU A 36 4.74 7.77 3.62
C GLU A 36 5.48 9.11 3.59
N GLN A 37 6.39 9.34 4.54
CA GLN A 37 7.29 10.50 4.53
C GLN A 37 8.22 10.49 3.31
N GLY A 38 8.70 9.31 2.89
CA GLY A 38 9.47 9.15 1.66
C GLY A 38 8.73 9.66 0.42
N HIS A 39 7.43 9.38 0.30
CA HIS A 39 6.61 9.93 -0.79
C HIS A 39 6.53 11.46 -0.77
N LEU A 40 6.46 12.09 0.41
CA LEU A 40 6.46 13.55 0.55
C LEU A 40 7.80 14.15 0.16
N VAL A 41 8.90 13.62 0.73
CA VAL A 41 10.25 14.13 0.51
C VAL A 41 10.62 14.06 -0.97
N GLN A 42 10.29 12.95 -1.63
CA GLN A 42 10.55 12.74 -3.04
C GLN A 42 9.48 13.35 -3.97
N LYS A 43 8.44 13.99 -3.41
CA LYS A 43 7.34 14.65 -4.13
C LYS A 43 6.65 13.71 -5.13
N HIS A 44 6.49 12.43 -4.79
CA HIS A 44 5.95 11.40 -5.69
C HIS A 44 4.54 11.74 -6.21
N SER A 45 3.70 12.37 -5.39
CA SER A 45 2.36 12.83 -5.81
C SER A 45 2.44 13.91 -6.91
N MET A 46 3.40 14.84 -6.83
CA MET A 46 3.60 15.86 -7.85
C MET A 46 4.17 15.27 -9.15
N GLN A 47 5.13 14.34 -9.03
CA GLN A 47 5.67 13.62 -10.19
C GLN A 47 4.55 12.91 -10.96
N LYS A 48 3.65 12.22 -10.25
CA LYS A 48 2.45 11.61 -10.85
C LYS A 48 1.57 12.60 -11.59
N VAL A 49 1.26 13.73 -10.97
CA VAL A 49 0.43 14.77 -11.60
C VAL A 49 1.07 15.25 -12.90
N ILE A 50 2.37 15.54 -12.89
CA ILE A 50 3.11 15.98 -14.08
C ILE A 50 3.11 14.90 -15.17
N SER A 51 3.40 13.64 -14.81
CA SER A 51 3.41 12.53 -15.77
C SER A 51 2.06 12.32 -16.43
N ASN A 52 0.97 12.40 -15.66
CA ASN A 52 -0.38 12.23 -16.18
C ASN A 52 -0.82 13.39 -17.07
N LEU A 53 -0.48 14.63 -16.70
CA LEU A 53 -0.70 15.79 -17.57
C LEU A 53 0.10 15.70 -18.88
N SER A 54 1.33 15.20 -18.82
CA SER A 54 2.17 15.03 -20.01
C SER A 54 1.60 13.95 -20.95
N ALA A 55 1.15 12.82 -20.39
CA ALA A 55 0.49 11.76 -21.15
C ALA A 55 -0.81 12.25 -21.80
N ALA A 56 -1.62 13.01 -21.06
CA ALA A 56 -2.83 13.66 -21.55
C ALA A 56 -2.52 14.61 -22.73
N GLY A 57 -1.50 15.46 -22.60
CA GLY A 57 -1.06 16.36 -23.67
C GLY A 57 -0.60 15.62 -24.93
N LEU A 58 0.18 14.54 -24.79
CA LEU A 58 0.58 13.70 -25.93
C LEU A 58 -0.63 13.07 -26.62
N PHE A 59 -1.61 12.58 -25.86
CA PHE A 59 -2.82 12.00 -26.43
C PHE A 59 -3.66 13.05 -27.18
N ALA A 60 -3.76 14.28 -26.66
CA ALA A 60 -4.44 15.38 -27.32
C ALA A 60 -3.76 15.76 -28.65
N LEU A 61 -2.43 15.73 -28.71
CA LEU A 61 -1.69 15.98 -29.97
C LEU A 61 -1.97 14.93 -31.04
N VAL A 62 -2.19 13.67 -30.65
CA VAL A 62 -2.48 12.57 -31.58
C VAL A 62 -3.94 12.60 -32.04
N THR A 63 -4.88 12.89 -31.14
CA THR A 63 -6.32 12.79 -31.39
C THR A 63 -6.98 14.09 -31.83
N GLY A 64 -6.36 15.24 -31.56
CA GLY A 64 -6.91 16.56 -31.87
C GLY A 64 -8.06 17.00 -30.97
N ASP A 65 -8.44 16.21 -29.94
CA ASP A 65 -9.54 16.53 -29.02
C ASP A 65 -9.03 16.64 -27.58
N LEU A 66 -9.24 17.81 -26.98
CA LEU A 66 -8.87 18.12 -25.59
C LEU A 66 -9.97 17.71 -24.60
N SER A 67 -11.21 17.57 -25.04
CA SER A 67 -12.37 17.37 -24.17
C SER A 67 -12.43 15.94 -23.63
N ASP A 68 -12.18 14.95 -24.48
CA ASP A 68 -12.10 13.53 -24.09
C ASP A 68 -10.86 13.23 -23.24
N VAL A 69 -9.79 14.01 -23.42
CA VAL A 69 -8.52 13.87 -22.69
C VAL A 69 -8.64 14.29 -21.24
N VAL A 70 -9.32 15.41 -20.95
CA VAL A 70 -9.46 15.90 -19.57
C VAL A 70 -10.32 14.94 -18.74
N ALA A 71 -11.41 14.42 -19.30
CA ALA A 71 -12.26 13.45 -18.61
C ALA A 71 -11.54 12.11 -18.36
N ALA A 72 -10.81 11.58 -19.36
CA ALA A 72 -10.06 10.33 -19.23
C ALA A 72 -8.87 10.46 -18.26
N SER A 73 -8.16 11.59 -18.26
CA SER A 73 -6.99 11.81 -17.39
C SER A 73 -7.37 11.95 -15.91
N ILE A 74 -8.52 12.55 -15.59
CA ILE A 74 -9.03 12.63 -14.20
C ILE A 74 -9.38 11.24 -13.66
N ALA A 75 -9.99 10.37 -14.48
CA ALA A 75 -10.34 9.02 -14.07
C ALA A 75 -9.09 8.14 -13.84
N VAL A 76 -8.08 8.25 -14.71
CA VAL A 76 -6.80 7.52 -14.59
C VAL A 76 -6.00 8.01 -13.37
N LEU A 77 -6.00 9.32 -13.08
CA LEU A 77 -5.34 9.89 -11.89
C LEU A 77 -5.90 9.33 -10.58
N ALA A 78 -7.21 9.07 -10.51
CA ALA A 78 -7.87 8.58 -9.31
C ALA A 78 -7.64 7.08 -9.05
N ASP A 79 -7.31 6.32 -10.09
CA ASP A 79 -7.17 4.85 -10.06
C ASP A 79 -5.71 4.36 -10.17
N ALA A 80 -4.78 5.21 -10.61
CA ALA A 80 -3.39 4.82 -10.81
C ALA A 80 -2.60 4.76 -9.49
N GLY A 81 -2.18 3.55 -9.11
CA GLY A 81 -1.17 3.31 -8.06
C GLY A 81 0.21 3.91 -8.38
N TYR A 82 1.11 3.92 -7.41
CA TYR A 82 2.48 4.41 -7.63
C TYR A 82 3.25 3.44 -8.54
N SER A 83 4.15 3.99 -9.35
CA SER A 83 5.02 3.15 -10.15
C SER A 83 6.01 2.41 -9.24
N GLN A 84 6.46 1.24 -9.68
CA GLN A 84 7.44 0.44 -8.93
C GLN A 84 8.67 1.27 -8.55
N ALA A 85 9.14 2.17 -9.42
CA ALA A 85 10.30 3.02 -9.11
C ALA A 85 10.04 3.99 -7.94
N LEU A 86 8.83 4.55 -7.84
CA LEU A 86 8.45 5.48 -6.77
C LEU A 86 8.32 4.74 -5.43
N GLU A 87 7.72 3.55 -5.45
CA GLU A 87 7.63 2.67 -4.27
C GLU A 87 9.02 2.31 -3.73
N LEU A 88 9.93 1.91 -4.62
CA LEU A 88 11.29 1.55 -4.24
C LEU A 88 12.07 2.75 -3.70
N ALA A 89 11.87 3.94 -4.27
CA ALA A 89 12.50 5.16 -3.75
C ALA A 89 11.96 5.55 -2.36
N ALA A 90 10.66 5.33 -2.11
CA ALA A 90 10.06 5.55 -0.80
C ALA A 90 10.54 4.51 0.23
N ASP A 91 10.67 3.23 -0.16
CA ASP A 91 11.27 2.19 0.66
C ASP A 91 12.75 2.49 0.99
N ASP A 92 13.53 2.94 0.01
CA ASP A 92 14.94 3.31 0.20
C ASP A 92 15.08 4.45 1.21
N TYR A 93 14.21 5.47 1.11
CA TYR A 93 14.12 6.54 2.11
C TYR A 93 13.76 5.98 3.49
N ALA A 94 12.72 5.14 3.59
CA ALA A 94 12.24 4.59 4.86
C ALA A 94 13.33 3.74 5.54
N MET A 95 14.02 2.88 4.78
CA MET A 95 15.10 2.04 5.29
C MET A 95 16.25 2.87 5.87
N GLN A 96 16.69 3.91 5.14
CA GLN A 96 17.73 4.81 5.61
C GLN A 96 17.29 5.62 6.83
N HIS A 97 16.06 6.13 6.83
CA HIS A 97 15.54 6.93 7.92
C HIS A 97 15.38 6.12 9.21
N LEU A 98 14.78 4.93 9.12
CA LEU A 98 14.63 4.01 10.27
C LEU A 98 16.00 3.62 10.83
N HIS A 99 16.97 3.31 9.96
CA HIS A 99 18.33 2.99 10.38
C HIS A 99 18.99 4.14 11.16
N GLN A 100 18.82 5.39 10.72
CA GLN A 100 19.31 6.57 11.44
C GLN A 100 18.66 6.74 12.82
N GLN A 101 17.40 6.30 12.97
CA GLN A 101 16.69 6.30 14.25
C GLN A 101 16.95 5.04 15.09
N GLN A 102 17.89 4.17 14.67
CA GLN A 102 18.17 2.88 15.31
C GLN A 102 16.96 1.93 15.36
N ILE A 103 16.01 2.08 14.44
CA ILE A 103 14.87 1.19 14.25
C ILE A 103 15.19 0.25 13.10
N SER A 104 14.97 -1.07 13.30
CA SER A 104 15.23 -2.05 12.25
C SER A 104 14.25 -1.86 11.08
N SER A 105 14.76 -1.83 9.85
CA SER A 105 13.91 -1.74 8.67
C SER A 105 13.06 -3.00 8.45
N ILE A 106 13.33 -4.10 9.19
CA ILE A 106 12.52 -5.32 9.16
C ILE A 106 11.06 -5.07 9.51
N HIS A 107 10.77 -4.03 10.30
CA HIS A 107 9.40 -3.67 10.65
C HIS A 107 8.58 -3.24 9.43
N LEU A 108 9.21 -2.61 8.43
CA LEU A 108 8.55 -2.33 7.15
C LEU A 108 8.21 -3.64 6.42
N SER A 109 9.17 -4.57 6.36
CA SER A 109 8.97 -5.89 5.74
C SER A 109 7.84 -6.68 6.41
N ASN A 110 7.83 -6.71 7.74
CA ASN A 110 6.81 -7.39 8.54
C ASN A 110 5.41 -6.83 8.25
N PHE A 111 5.29 -5.50 8.19
CA PHE A 111 4.01 -4.87 7.83
C PHE A 111 3.58 -5.24 6.41
N LEU A 112 4.48 -5.14 5.42
CA LEU A 112 4.17 -5.53 4.04
C LEU A 112 3.74 -7.00 3.93
N GLN A 113 4.38 -7.89 4.69
CA GLN A 113 4.01 -9.30 4.76
C GLN A 113 2.62 -9.50 5.40
N ARG A 114 2.27 -8.75 6.43
CA ARG A 114 0.92 -8.78 7.02
C ARG A 114 -0.12 -8.32 6.01
N VAL A 115 0.13 -7.23 5.30
CA VAL A 115 -0.78 -6.75 4.24
C VAL A 115 -0.91 -7.79 3.12
N LYS A 116 0.19 -8.44 2.72
CA LYS A 116 0.18 -9.54 1.75
C LYS A 116 -0.68 -10.71 2.23
N ASN A 117 -0.48 -11.17 3.46
CA ASN A 117 -1.25 -12.29 4.03
C ASN A 117 -2.73 -11.94 4.17
N ALA A 118 -3.01 -10.72 4.60
CA ALA A 118 -4.36 -10.18 4.69
C ALA A 118 -5.04 -10.24 3.31
N ARG A 119 -4.37 -9.81 2.24
CA ARG A 119 -4.91 -9.90 0.88
C ARG A 119 -5.32 -11.32 0.49
N ILE A 120 -4.44 -12.31 0.69
CA ILE A 120 -4.70 -13.71 0.34
C ILE A 120 -5.97 -14.19 1.04
N LEU A 121 -6.09 -13.92 2.34
CA LEU A 121 -7.29 -14.27 3.12
C LEU A 121 -8.56 -13.57 2.60
N ALA A 122 -8.47 -12.30 2.17
CA ALA A 122 -9.61 -11.60 1.58
C ALA A 122 -10.01 -12.18 0.21
N GLU A 123 -9.06 -12.49 -0.66
CA GLU A 123 -9.33 -13.08 -1.97
C GLU A 123 -9.97 -14.48 -1.83
N GLU A 124 -9.45 -15.31 -0.94
CA GLU A 124 -10.04 -16.60 -0.57
C GLU A 124 -11.44 -16.45 0.02
N SER A 125 -11.70 -15.40 0.80
CA SER A 125 -13.04 -15.14 1.34
C SER A 125 -14.05 -14.66 0.30
N GLN A 126 -13.62 -14.05 -0.81
CA GLN A 126 -14.49 -13.55 -1.88
C GLN A 126 -14.88 -14.62 -2.90
N THR A 127 -14.00 -15.59 -3.15
CA THR A 127 -14.32 -16.76 -4.00
C THR A 127 -15.36 -17.68 -3.34
N LEU A 128 -15.48 -17.60 -2.01
CA LEU A 128 -16.52 -18.23 -1.20
C LEU A 128 -17.72 -17.28 -1.10
N LYS A 129 -18.79 -17.54 -1.89
CA LYS A 129 -19.96 -16.65 -2.05
C LYS A 129 -20.47 -16.07 -0.73
N MET A 130 -20.17 -14.79 -0.51
CA MET A 130 -20.62 -13.98 0.62
C MET A 130 -22.12 -13.70 0.53
N LYS A 131 -22.96 -14.61 1.03
CA LYS A 131 -24.34 -14.24 1.37
C LYS A 131 -24.96 -14.97 2.57
N ASN A 132 -24.36 -16.04 3.08
CA ASN A 132 -24.62 -16.66 4.40
C ASN A 132 -23.48 -17.66 4.65
N PHE A 133 -22.40 -17.22 5.29
CA PHE A 133 -21.12 -17.92 5.25
C PHE A 133 -21.08 -19.14 6.20
N THR A 134 -21.07 -20.33 5.61
CA THR A 134 -20.59 -21.59 6.21
C THR A 134 -19.29 -21.99 5.50
N LEU A 135 -18.17 -22.01 6.22
CA LEU A 135 -16.89 -22.53 5.74
C LEU A 135 -16.93 -24.04 5.76
N ASN A 136 -16.79 -24.71 4.62
CA ASN A 136 -16.56 -26.13 4.61
C ASN A 136 -15.09 -26.41 4.95
N ILE A 137 -14.81 -26.79 6.20
CA ILE A 137 -13.49 -27.23 6.67
C ILE A 137 -13.62 -28.71 6.99
N ASP A 138 -12.81 -29.56 6.33
CA ASP A 138 -12.85 -31.03 6.49
C ASP A 138 -14.26 -31.62 6.30
N GLY A 139 -15.01 -31.14 5.31
CA GLY A 139 -16.36 -31.64 5.01
C GLY A 139 -17.45 -31.11 5.94
N LYS A 140 -17.12 -30.18 6.87
CA LYS A 140 -18.09 -29.60 7.82
C LYS A 140 -18.26 -28.11 7.61
N ASP A 141 -19.51 -27.70 7.48
CA ASP A 141 -19.93 -26.32 7.34
C ASP A 141 -19.86 -25.59 8.71
N ARG A 142 -18.96 -24.61 8.83
CA ARG A 142 -18.74 -23.77 10.02
C ARG A 142 -19.22 -22.35 9.79
N HIS A 143 -20.14 -21.86 10.62
CA HIS A 143 -20.47 -20.44 10.64
C HIS A 143 -19.31 -19.62 11.21
N LEU A 144 -18.89 -18.59 10.47
CA LEU A 144 -17.97 -17.58 10.97
C LEU A 144 -18.67 -16.69 12.00
N THR A 145 -17.94 -16.35 13.05
CA THR A 145 -18.38 -15.38 14.06
C THR A 145 -18.40 -13.95 13.49
N GLU A 146 -19.16 -13.06 14.12
CA GLU A 146 -19.17 -11.62 13.80
C GLU A 146 -17.78 -11.00 13.88
N THR A 147 -16.94 -11.46 14.82
CA THR A 147 -15.56 -11.00 14.95
C THR A 147 -14.74 -11.41 13.74
N GLU A 148 -14.84 -12.66 13.28
CA GLU A 148 -14.14 -13.16 12.10
C GLU A 148 -14.62 -12.46 10.81
N LEU A 149 -15.93 -12.21 10.67
CA LEU A 149 -16.50 -11.43 9.57
C LEU A 149 -16.01 -9.98 9.58
N LYS A 150 -15.95 -9.34 10.75
CA LYS A 150 -15.43 -7.99 10.92
C LYS A 150 -13.95 -7.92 10.56
N TRP A 151 -13.16 -8.93 10.93
CA TRP A 151 -11.75 -9.06 10.52
C TRP A 151 -11.59 -9.22 9.01
N ILE A 152 -12.37 -10.09 8.36
CA ILE A 152 -12.33 -10.26 6.88
C ILE A 152 -12.71 -8.95 6.17
N ARG A 153 -13.73 -8.25 6.67
CA ARG A 153 -14.20 -6.98 6.10
C ARG A 153 -13.20 -5.84 6.30
N LEU A 154 -12.51 -5.84 7.44
CA LEU A 154 -11.39 -4.93 7.73
C LEU A 154 -10.27 -5.16 6.72
N ILE A 155 -9.89 -6.41 6.48
CA ILE A 155 -8.85 -6.82 5.53
C ILE A 155 -9.21 -6.41 4.10
N GLY A 156 -10.47 -6.59 3.68
CA GLY A 156 -10.93 -6.19 2.34
C GLY A 156 -10.74 -4.69 2.03
N LYS A 157 -10.72 -3.82 3.06
CA LYS A 157 -10.44 -2.39 2.90
C LYS A 157 -8.97 -2.08 2.55
N PHE A 158 -8.05 -3.02 2.77
CA PHE A 158 -6.63 -2.87 2.42
C PHE A 158 -6.33 -3.15 0.94
N LYS A 159 -7.29 -3.71 0.18
CA LYS A 159 -7.16 -3.88 -1.27
C LYS A 159 -6.71 -2.58 -1.96
N LYS A 160 -7.29 -1.44 -1.57
CA LYS A 160 -6.98 -0.13 -2.15
C LYS A 160 -5.58 0.39 -1.79
N TYR A 161 -5.07 0.04 -0.60
CA TYR A 161 -3.69 0.35 -0.21
C TYR A 161 -2.70 -0.43 -1.09
N LEU A 162 -3.00 -1.69 -1.39
CA LEU A 162 -2.18 -2.53 -2.27
C LEU A 162 -2.26 -2.16 -3.74
N GLU A 163 -3.44 -1.80 -4.23
CA GLU A 163 -3.62 -1.27 -5.60
C GLU A 163 -2.83 0.02 -5.79
N SER A 164 -2.65 0.81 -4.71
CA SER A 164 -1.80 1.99 -4.75
C SER A 164 -0.30 1.73 -4.58
N HIS A 165 0.09 0.57 -4.02
CA HIS A 165 1.48 0.23 -3.66
C HIS A 165 1.82 -1.22 -4.12
N PRO A 166 2.16 -1.43 -5.40
CA PRO A 166 2.35 -2.76 -5.98
C PRO A 166 3.68 -3.44 -5.58
N GLU A 167 3.88 -4.69 -6.03
CA GLU A 167 5.18 -5.41 -6.01
C GLU A 167 5.75 -5.77 -4.61
N LEU A 168 4.88 -6.14 -3.67
CA LEU A 168 5.25 -6.48 -2.29
C LEU A 168 6.43 -7.45 -2.15
N ASP A 169 6.50 -8.51 -2.96
CA ASP A 169 7.57 -9.52 -2.87
C ASP A 169 8.97 -8.96 -3.12
N LYS A 170 9.09 -8.09 -4.12
CA LYS A 170 10.37 -7.44 -4.46
C LYS A 170 10.79 -6.47 -3.37
N ARG A 171 9.83 -5.74 -2.80
CA ARG A 171 10.04 -4.76 -1.72
C ARG A 171 10.51 -5.47 -0.45
N ILE A 172 9.79 -6.50 -0.01
CA ILE A 172 10.16 -7.37 1.12
C ILE A 172 11.60 -7.88 0.96
N LYS A 173 11.93 -8.46 -0.20
CA LYS A 173 13.28 -8.98 -0.45
C LYS A 173 14.38 -7.91 -0.34
N ARG A 174 14.13 -6.69 -0.84
CA ARG A 174 15.10 -5.57 -0.73
C ARG A 174 15.28 -5.12 0.72
N ILE A 175 14.21 -5.04 1.49
CA ILE A 175 14.25 -4.64 2.90
C ILE A 175 15.07 -5.65 3.71
N HIS A 176 14.88 -6.95 3.46
CA HIS A 176 15.70 -8.00 4.08
C HIS A 176 17.19 -7.83 3.75
N ALA A 177 17.52 -7.62 2.48
CA ALA A 177 18.92 -7.44 2.05
C ALA A 177 19.58 -6.21 2.69
N PHE A 178 18.85 -5.09 2.80
CA PHE A 178 19.35 -3.90 3.49
C PHE A 178 19.57 -4.15 4.97
N ASN A 179 18.61 -4.80 5.65
CA ASN A 179 18.69 -5.05 7.08
C ASN A 179 19.85 -5.99 7.44
N GLU A 180 20.12 -7.01 6.60
CA GLU A 180 21.30 -7.87 6.75
C GLU A 180 22.60 -7.07 6.64
N GLN A 181 22.73 -6.21 5.63
CA GLN A 181 23.91 -5.36 5.45
C GLN A 181 24.11 -4.37 6.61
N ALA A 182 23.02 -3.76 7.11
CA ALA A 182 23.06 -2.81 8.20
C ALA A 182 23.52 -3.45 9.52
N ASN A 183 23.18 -4.72 9.76
CA ASN A 183 23.59 -5.46 10.95
C ASN A 183 25.07 -5.91 10.93
N HIS A 184 25.71 -5.91 9.76
CA HIS A 184 27.14 -6.25 9.62
C HIS A 184 28.10 -5.06 9.82
N HIS A 185 27.59 -3.85 10.02
CA HIS A 185 28.39 -2.63 10.23
C HIS A 185 28.46 -2.20 11.71
N PHE A 186 28.13 -3.10 12.64
CA PHE A 186 28.26 -2.92 14.10
C PHE A 186 29.36 -3.82 14.67
#